data_AF-A0A2G8E4L7-F1
#
_entry.id   AF-A0A2G8E4L7-F1
#
_cell.length_a   1.000
_cell.length_b   1.000
_cell.length_c   1.000
_cell.angle_alpha   90.00
_cell.angle_beta   90.00
_cell.angle_gamma   90.00
#
_symmetry.space_group_name_H-M   'P 1'
#
loop_
_entity.id
_entity.type
_entity.pdbx_description
1 polymer ?
#
loop_
_entity_poly.entity_id
_entity_poly.type
_entity_poly.pdbx_seq_one_letter_code
_entity_poly.pdbx_strand_id
1 'polypeptide(L)'
;MSDLPVEWNSSGPQVQTAAALREKIVSIATQLAPGITTELPGSLIEDIASTSTGALLICDQARVDAINSVSPLTANLFVLNLLAQQYGVQGQKIAGFTAVDVTFTGPAAFIIPEGFQVSDGSHTFALPYAIVINADGESDPVTCIATVGGAFAVPEGTVTRIVTGVPAGITLSCTNKTPGIPGSGAETIAQYRARVWDAGIPTVQGYPGFIRTALANVANINLRLTAVIADGDRWVIMCGGGNTYAMAAAIYQSAGDISRLRGCVLEVTGITSASPGVVTTNITHGFSDGQTVILKSVEGMTGINGIPFKISVLSPHSFSLNSDTSGAGTWTGGGEVTPNLRNQRVTVTDWPDTYLIPFVIPLQQSVKIFFKWRPDGVNYLTAQSVNSVVSAPVIAYINQLYAGKPLNLNTVKDIFLSAISSILNQDLISALDVTVTVNGVITAPQAGMDIITGDPYSYWYIAADGVTVTEG
;
A
#
# COMPACT_ATOMS: atom_id res chain seq x y z
N MET A 1 19.84 21.49 32.01
CA MET A 1 18.86 20.55 31.41
C MET A 1 19.24 20.16 29.98
N SER A 2 19.85 21.05 29.18
CA SER A 2 20.35 20.74 27.82
C SER A 2 21.43 19.65 27.79
N ASP A 3 22.20 19.50 28.87
CA ASP A 3 23.41 18.66 28.87
C ASP A 3 23.20 17.28 29.54
N LEU A 4 21.96 16.94 29.90
CA LEU A 4 21.62 15.61 30.41
C LEU A 4 21.21 14.71 29.24
N PRO A 5 22.05 13.74 28.80
CA PRO A 5 21.65 12.81 27.77
C PRO A 5 20.41 12.01 28.21
N VAL A 6 19.53 11.70 27.27
CA VAL A 6 18.42 10.76 27.47
C VAL A 6 18.97 9.36 27.24
N GLU A 7 18.77 8.44 28.17
CA GLU A 7 19.19 7.05 28.00
C GLU A 7 18.15 6.28 27.20
N TRP A 8 18.59 5.51 26.21
CA TRP A 8 17.71 4.73 25.33
C TRP A 8 18.00 3.24 25.48
N ASN A 9 16.96 2.42 25.65
CA ASN A 9 17.05 0.97 25.52
C ASN A 9 16.05 0.44 24.48
N SER A 10 15.95 -0.88 24.31
CA SER A 10 15.00 -1.53 23.40
C SER A 10 13.53 -1.26 23.72
N SER A 11 13.22 -0.69 24.89
CA SER A 11 11.89 -0.27 25.33
C SER A 11 11.65 1.24 25.24
N GLY A 12 12.61 2.02 24.72
CA GLY A 12 12.51 3.47 24.54
C GLY A 12 13.36 4.29 25.53
N PRO A 13 13.06 5.59 25.69
CA PRO A 13 13.77 6.46 26.63
C PRO A 13 13.50 6.02 28.07
N GLN A 14 14.55 5.93 28.88
CA GLN A 14 14.50 5.50 30.27
C GLN A 14 14.93 6.64 31.21
N VAL A 15 14.38 6.59 32.43
CA VAL A 15 14.75 7.51 33.50
C VAL A 15 16.09 7.07 34.09
N GLN A 16 17.00 8.03 34.24
CA GLN A 16 18.31 7.78 34.85
C GLN A 16 18.17 7.46 36.34
N THR A 17 19.05 6.58 36.84
CA THR A 17 19.07 6.25 38.27
C THR A 17 19.54 7.45 39.11
N ALA A 18 19.03 7.54 40.35
CA ALA A 18 19.44 8.60 41.28
C ALA A 18 20.97 8.59 41.55
N ALA A 19 21.60 7.41 41.56
CA ALA A 19 23.04 7.28 41.72
C ALA A 19 23.82 7.89 40.55
N ALA A 20 23.41 7.61 39.31
CA ALA A 20 24.06 8.15 38.11
C ALA A 20 23.89 9.67 37.98
N LEU A 21 22.70 10.20 38.33
CA LEU A 21 22.45 11.65 38.35
C LEU A 21 23.29 12.34 39.43
N ARG A 22 23.42 11.74 40.62
CA ARG A 22 24.26 12.26 41.70
C ARG A 22 25.74 12.32 41.29
N GLU A 23 26.26 11.26 40.68
CA GLU A 23 27.65 11.21 40.19
C GLU A 23 27.93 12.29 39.13
N LYS A 24 26.97 12.53 38.22
CA LYS A 24 27.06 13.62 37.23
C LYS A 24 27.02 15.01 37.89
N ILE A 25 26.17 15.24 38.88
CA ILE A 25 26.13 16.50 39.62
C ILE A 25 27.48 16.76 40.30
N VAL A 26 28.02 15.74 40.98
CA VAL A 26 29.30 15.85 41.70
C VAL A 26 30.45 16.11 40.72
N SER A 27 30.53 15.38 39.61
CA SER A 27 31.59 15.59 38.61
C SER A 27 31.56 16.98 37.97
N ILE A 28 30.38 17.50 37.62
CA ILE A 28 30.22 18.87 37.09
C ILE A 28 30.57 19.91 38.15
N ALA A 29 30.13 19.70 39.40
CA ALA A 29 30.44 20.61 40.51
C ALA A 29 31.95 20.70 40.77
N THR A 30 32.66 19.57 40.75
CA THR A 30 34.12 19.52 40.92
C THR A 30 34.87 20.17 39.75
N GLN A 31 34.33 20.10 38.52
CA GLN A 31 34.91 20.81 37.37
C GLN A 31 34.77 22.33 37.47
N LEU A 32 33.61 22.81 37.94
CA LEU A 32 33.34 24.25 38.06
C LEU A 32 34.01 24.87 39.30
N ALA A 33 34.24 24.08 40.35
CA ALA A 33 34.89 24.51 41.57
C ALA A 33 35.86 23.42 42.07
N PRO A 34 37.15 23.47 41.69
CA PRO A 34 38.14 22.42 41.95
C PRO A 34 38.57 22.25 43.43
N GLY A 35 37.85 22.86 44.38
CA GLY A 35 38.05 22.72 45.83
C GLY A 35 37.00 21.86 46.54
N ILE A 36 36.00 21.33 45.83
CA ILE A 36 34.95 20.48 46.40
C ILE A 36 35.48 19.05 46.55
N THR A 37 35.57 18.53 47.77
CA THR A 37 35.99 17.16 48.06
C THR A 37 34.79 16.21 48.14
N THR A 38 34.91 15.02 47.54
CA THR A 38 33.81 14.05 47.31
C THR A 38 33.46 13.15 48.50
N GLU A 39 34.13 13.34 49.63
CA GLU A 39 33.95 12.59 50.88
C GLU A 39 33.38 13.55 51.93
N LEU A 40 32.05 13.72 51.97
CA LEU A 40 31.41 14.62 52.93
C LEU A 40 30.37 13.87 53.75
N PRO A 41 30.76 13.27 54.89
CA PRO A 41 29.81 12.84 55.90
C PRO A 41 29.18 14.09 56.56
N GLY A 42 27.86 14.26 56.38
CA GLY A 42 27.03 15.14 57.23
C GLY A 42 27.16 16.66 57.05
N SER A 43 27.26 17.17 55.81
CA SER A 43 27.35 18.62 55.54
C SER A 43 26.26 19.13 54.59
N LEU A 44 26.01 20.45 54.61
CA LEU A 44 25.11 21.19 53.71
C LEU A 44 25.26 20.80 52.23
N ILE A 45 26.46 20.38 51.80
CA ILE A 45 26.74 19.97 50.42
C ILE A 45 26.07 18.63 50.08
N GLU A 46 25.96 17.71 51.04
CA GLU A 46 25.23 16.45 50.87
C GLU A 46 23.73 16.73 50.69
N ASP A 47 23.16 17.58 51.55
CA ASP A 47 21.75 17.99 51.49
C ASP A 47 21.43 18.70 50.16
N ILE A 48 22.33 19.57 49.70
CA ILE A 48 22.19 20.25 48.41
C ILE A 48 22.31 19.26 47.24
N ALA A 49 23.26 18.32 47.29
CA ALA A 49 23.44 17.32 46.24
C ALA A 49 22.27 16.34 46.16
N SER A 50 21.76 15.86 47.30
CA SER A 50 20.61 14.95 47.37
C SER A 50 19.32 15.65 46.95
N THR A 51 19.09 16.89 47.39
CA THR A 51 17.94 17.71 46.95
C THR A 51 17.99 18.00 45.45
N SER A 52 19.16 18.35 44.92
CA SER A 52 19.35 18.59 43.47
C SER A 52 19.16 17.31 42.65
N THR A 53 19.62 16.16 43.17
CA THR A 53 19.39 14.84 42.55
C THR A 53 17.90 14.52 42.50
N GLY A 54 17.15 14.78 43.58
CA GLY A 54 15.70 14.60 43.62
C GLY A 54 14.96 15.49 42.61
N ALA A 55 15.34 16.77 42.51
CA ALA A 55 14.78 17.69 41.52
C ALA A 55 15.09 17.24 40.07
N LEU A 56 16.31 16.78 39.80
CA LEU A 56 16.69 16.27 38.49
C LEU A 56 15.96 14.98 38.13
N LEU A 57 15.73 14.09 39.09
CA LEU A 57 14.97 12.86 38.87
C LEU A 57 13.53 13.15 38.42
N ILE A 58 12.87 14.12 39.06
CA ILE A 58 11.51 14.56 38.67
C ILE A 58 11.54 15.20 37.28
N CYS A 59 12.53 16.04 36.98
CA CYS A 59 12.68 16.64 35.66
C CYS A 59 12.94 15.59 34.57
N ASP A 60 13.77 14.58 34.85
CA ASP A 60 14.10 13.51 33.91
C ASP A 60 12.88 12.61 33.66
N GLN A 61 12.13 12.28 34.71
CA GLN A 61 10.85 11.57 34.60
C GLN A 61 9.87 12.35 33.72
N ALA A 62 9.65 13.64 33.99
CA ALA A 62 8.75 14.48 33.20
C ALA A 62 9.18 14.55 31.72
N ARG A 63 10.48 14.58 31.45
CA ARG A 63 11.04 14.55 30.10
C ARG A 63 10.82 13.22 29.40
N VAL A 64 11.09 12.10 30.07
CA VAL A 64 10.87 10.75 29.54
C VAL A 64 9.38 10.53 29.25
N ASP A 65 8.49 10.97 30.14
CA ASP A 65 7.05 10.90 29.96
C ASP A 65 6.58 11.77 28.78
N ALA A 66 7.14 12.97 28.62
CA ALA A 66 6.86 13.82 27.48
C ALA A 66 7.31 13.17 26.16
N ILE A 67 8.52 12.60 26.10
CA ILE A 67 9.01 11.91 24.89
C ILE A 67 8.15 10.68 24.59
N ASN A 68 7.81 9.88 25.60
CA ASN A 68 6.96 8.71 25.44
C ASN A 68 5.53 9.05 25.02
N SER A 69 5.06 10.28 25.28
CA SER A 69 3.74 10.71 24.84
C SER A 69 3.63 10.96 23.32
N VAL A 70 4.74 11.17 22.61
CA VAL A 70 4.70 11.59 21.20
C VAL A 70 4.60 10.42 20.22
N SER A 71 5.06 9.22 20.59
CA SER A 71 5.07 8.05 19.71
C SER A 71 3.86 7.15 19.96
N PRO A 72 3.12 6.70 18.92
CA PRO A 72 2.04 5.71 19.08
C PRO A 72 2.48 4.42 19.77
N LEU A 73 3.76 4.04 19.66
CA LEU A 73 4.30 2.80 20.21
C LEU A 73 4.54 2.85 21.72
N THR A 74 4.83 4.04 22.27
CA THR A 74 5.15 4.23 23.69
C THR A 74 4.12 5.10 24.43
N ALA A 75 3.19 5.73 23.70
CA ALA A 75 2.15 6.58 24.28
C ALA A 75 1.26 5.82 25.27
N ASN A 76 0.83 6.54 26.30
CA ASN A 76 -0.23 6.09 27.20
C ASN A 76 -1.57 5.98 26.44
N LEU A 77 -2.55 5.27 27.01
CA LEU A 77 -3.82 5.01 26.32
C LEU A 77 -4.61 6.29 25.97
N PHE A 78 -4.50 7.32 26.81
CA PHE A 78 -5.18 8.60 26.58
C PHE A 78 -4.64 9.31 25.33
N VAL A 79 -3.32 9.46 25.24
CA VAL A 79 -2.66 10.09 24.08
C VAL A 79 -2.75 9.21 22.85
N LEU A 80 -2.70 7.88 23.00
CA LEU A 80 -2.95 6.94 21.90
C LEU A 80 -4.35 7.11 21.31
N ASN A 81 -5.37 7.33 22.14
CA ASN A 81 -6.72 7.64 21.67
C ASN A 81 -6.80 8.99 20.95
N LEU A 82 -6.07 10.01 21.43
CA LEU A 82 -5.99 11.30 20.75
C LEU A 82 -5.30 11.18 19.38
N LEU A 83 -4.19 10.44 19.31
CA LEU A 83 -3.50 10.13 18.05
C LEU A 83 -4.38 9.32 17.11
N ALA A 84 -5.13 8.35 17.62
CA ALA A 84 -6.09 7.59 16.82
C ALA A 84 -7.16 8.51 16.23
N GLN A 85 -7.73 9.43 17.02
CA GLN A 85 -8.67 10.43 16.51
C GLN A 85 -8.05 11.32 15.43
N GLN A 86 -6.81 11.78 15.62
CA GLN A 86 -6.09 12.59 14.64
C GLN A 86 -5.89 11.84 13.32
N TYR A 87 -5.57 10.55 13.37
CA TYR A 87 -5.41 9.70 12.18
C TYR A 87 -6.73 9.13 11.63
N GLY A 88 -7.89 9.50 12.20
CA GLY A 88 -9.20 8.97 11.79
C GLY A 88 -9.42 7.50 12.14
N VAL A 89 -8.61 6.95 13.04
CA VAL A 89 -8.68 5.57 13.53
C VAL A 89 -9.69 5.50 14.68
N GLN A 90 -10.70 4.62 14.55
CA GLN A 90 -11.65 4.35 15.63
C GLN A 90 -10.90 3.86 16.89
N GLY A 91 -11.42 4.17 18.08
CA GLY A 91 -10.81 3.78 19.36
C GLY A 91 -10.59 2.27 19.50
N GLN A 92 -9.93 1.85 20.59
CA GLN A 92 -9.69 0.43 20.87
C GLN A 92 -10.99 -0.37 20.78
N LYS A 93 -11.00 -1.44 20.00
CA LYS A 93 -12.21 -2.26 19.83
C LYS A 93 -12.55 -2.97 21.13
N ILE A 94 -13.76 -2.76 21.62
CA ILE A 94 -14.34 -3.51 22.74
C ILE A 94 -14.75 -4.91 22.29
N ALA A 95 -14.97 -5.82 23.23
CA ALA A 95 -15.49 -7.13 22.94
C ALA A 95 -16.84 -7.02 22.22
N GLY A 96 -16.99 -7.72 21.10
CA GLY A 96 -18.24 -7.81 20.37
C GLY A 96 -19.28 -8.58 21.18
N PHE A 97 -20.55 -8.31 20.92
CA PHE A 97 -21.64 -9.09 21.50
C PHE A 97 -21.86 -10.36 20.69
N THR A 98 -21.97 -11.49 21.38
CA THR A 98 -22.40 -12.75 20.76
C THR A 98 -23.88 -12.63 20.41
N ALA A 99 -24.25 -13.04 19.19
CA ALA A 99 -25.62 -12.98 18.69
C ALA A 99 -26.14 -14.38 18.41
N VAL A 100 -27.43 -14.61 18.63
CA VAL A 100 -28.08 -15.91 18.41
C VAL A 100 -29.47 -15.71 17.84
N ASP A 101 -29.80 -16.47 16.80
CA ASP A 101 -31.15 -16.45 16.23
C ASP A 101 -32.06 -17.37 17.04
N VAL A 102 -33.14 -16.79 17.57
CA VAL A 102 -34.08 -17.47 18.46
C VAL A 102 -35.46 -17.45 17.82
N THR A 103 -36.11 -18.61 17.80
CA THR A 103 -37.51 -18.78 17.42
C THR A 103 -38.35 -18.87 18.69
N PHE A 104 -39.40 -18.04 18.78
CA PHE A 104 -40.36 -18.06 19.89
C PHE A 104 -41.61 -18.82 19.49
N THR A 105 -42.14 -19.64 20.40
CA THR A 105 -43.38 -20.40 20.20
C THR A 105 -44.36 -20.04 21.30
N GLY A 106 -45.58 -19.66 20.93
CA GLY A 106 -46.60 -19.18 21.88
C GLY A 106 -47.94 -18.87 21.22
N PRO A 107 -48.86 -18.20 21.94
CA PRO A 107 -50.17 -17.86 21.38
C PRO A 107 -50.05 -16.87 20.22
N ALA A 108 -50.82 -17.11 19.16
CA ALA A 108 -50.86 -16.26 17.98
C ALA A 108 -51.22 -14.81 18.34
N ALA A 109 -50.63 -13.85 17.62
CA ALA A 109 -50.78 -12.41 17.82
C ALA A 109 -50.26 -11.87 19.18
N PHE A 110 -49.49 -12.67 19.93
CA PHE A 110 -48.79 -12.19 21.11
C PHE A 110 -47.57 -11.36 20.71
N ILE A 111 -47.42 -10.19 21.35
CA ILE A 111 -46.32 -9.25 21.10
C ILE A 111 -45.26 -9.46 22.18
N ILE A 112 -44.02 -9.74 21.74
CA ILE A 112 -42.85 -9.78 22.60
C ILE A 112 -42.16 -8.41 22.49
N PRO A 113 -42.05 -7.65 23.59
CA PRO A 113 -41.49 -6.30 23.55
C PRO A 113 -39.98 -6.30 23.31
N GLU A 114 -39.45 -5.15 22.87
CA GLU A 114 -38.01 -4.88 22.89
C GLU A 114 -37.44 -5.05 24.30
N GLY A 115 -36.22 -5.58 24.38
CA GLY A 115 -35.53 -5.84 25.65
C GLY A 115 -35.93 -7.15 26.34
N PHE A 116 -36.81 -7.96 25.74
CA PHE A 116 -37.19 -9.26 26.28
C PHE A 116 -35.98 -10.22 26.30
N GLN A 117 -35.75 -10.86 27.44
CA GLN A 117 -34.53 -11.60 27.73
C GLN A 117 -34.74 -13.12 27.71
N VAL A 118 -33.84 -13.82 27.03
CA VAL A 118 -33.72 -15.28 26.95
C VAL A 118 -32.32 -15.73 27.38
N SER A 119 -32.15 -16.99 27.76
CA SER A 119 -30.91 -17.52 28.32
C SER A 119 -30.63 -18.95 27.87
N ASP A 120 -29.35 -19.26 27.71
CA ASP A 120 -28.80 -20.61 27.52
C ASP A 120 -28.48 -21.31 28.86
N GLY A 121 -28.77 -20.66 29.99
CA GLY A 121 -28.44 -21.11 31.35
C GLY A 121 -27.18 -20.47 31.95
N SER A 122 -26.27 -19.92 31.14
CA SER A 122 -25.03 -19.27 31.59
C SER A 122 -24.94 -17.80 31.17
N HIS A 123 -25.47 -17.48 30.00
CA HIS A 123 -25.49 -16.17 29.38
C HIS A 123 -26.94 -15.74 29.13
N THR A 124 -27.16 -14.42 29.05
CA THR A 124 -28.48 -13.83 28.77
C THR A 124 -28.41 -13.01 27.49
N PHE A 125 -29.46 -13.07 26.69
CA PHE A 125 -29.60 -12.40 25.41
C PHE A 125 -30.89 -11.59 25.42
N ALA A 126 -30.86 -10.38 24.86
CA ALA A 126 -31.99 -9.48 24.78
C ALA A 126 -32.42 -9.29 23.32
N LEU A 127 -33.72 -9.14 23.12
CA LEU A 127 -34.32 -8.76 21.85
C LEU A 127 -34.08 -7.26 21.56
N PRO A 128 -33.54 -6.89 20.40
CA PRO A 128 -33.28 -5.49 20.05
C PRO A 128 -34.52 -4.74 19.51
N TYR A 129 -35.61 -5.44 19.21
CA TYR A 129 -36.87 -4.84 18.77
C TYR A 129 -38.05 -5.73 19.13
N ALA A 130 -39.26 -5.16 19.13
CA ALA A 130 -40.48 -5.91 19.42
C ALA A 130 -40.89 -6.78 18.23
N ILE A 131 -41.41 -7.98 18.52
CA ILE A 131 -41.81 -8.97 17.52
C ILE A 131 -43.19 -9.54 17.84
N VAL A 132 -43.86 -10.11 16.84
CA VAL A 132 -45.18 -10.72 16.98
C VAL A 132 -45.11 -12.19 16.61
N ILE A 133 -45.79 -13.05 17.36
CA ILE A 133 -45.93 -14.47 17.03
C ILE A 133 -46.95 -14.62 15.91
N ASN A 134 -46.56 -15.31 14.82
CA ASN A 134 -47.42 -15.51 13.65
C ASN A 134 -48.62 -16.42 13.98
N ALA A 135 -49.59 -16.47 13.08
CA ALA A 135 -50.78 -17.30 13.23
C ALA A 135 -50.47 -18.80 13.41
N ASP A 136 -49.31 -19.24 12.90
CA ASP A 136 -48.82 -20.62 12.98
C ASP A 136 -48.25 -21.00 14.37
N GLY A 137 -48.22 -20.04 15.31
CA GLY A 137 -47.76 -20.25 16.69
C GLY A 137 -46.24 -20.17 16.88
N GLU A 138 -45.45 -19.96 15.81
CA GLU A 138 -44.02 -19.63 15.87
C GLU A 138 -43.76 -18.20 15.36
N SER A 139 -42.71 -17.54 15.86
CA SER A 139 -42.15 -16.33 15.26
C SER A 139 -41.19 -16.71 14.13
N ASP A 140 -40.88 -15.76 13.25
CA ASP A 140 -39.67 -15.88 12.42
C ASP A 140 -38.42 -15.93 13.32
N PRO A 141 -37.28 -16.49 12.86
CA PRO A 141 -36.04 -16.44 13.62
C PRO A 141 -35.59 -14.99 13.82
N VAL A 142 -35.37 -14.60 15.08
CA VAL A 142 -34.98 -13.24 15.44
C VAL A 142 -33.64 -13.24 16.16
N THR A 143 -32.75 -12.36 15.73
CA THR A 143 -31.41 -12.22 16.30
C THR A 143 -31.48 -11.54 17.67
N CYS A 144 -31.25 -12.32 18.72
CA CYS A 144 -31.07 -11.85 20.09
C CYS A 144 -29.58 -11.56 20.35
N ILE A 145 -29.29 -10.47 21.07
CA ILE A 145 -27.92 -10.02 21.33
C ILE A 145 -27.57 -10.25 22.80
N ALA A 146 -26.39 -10.80 23.09
CA ALA A 146 -25.92 -10.99 24.45
C ALA A 146 -25.92 -9.68 25.25
N THR A 147 -26.35 -9.72 26.52
CA THR A 147 -26.35 -8.55 27.41
C THR A 147 -24.95 -8.19 27.91
N VAL A 148 -24.04 -9.17 27.92
CA VAL A 148 -22.62 -9.00 28.28
C VAL A 148 -21.78 -9.29 27.04
N GLY A 149 -20.87 -8.37 26.71
CA GLY A 149 -19.94 -8.53 25.59
C GLY A 149 -18.94 -9.66 25.84
N GLY A 150 -18.62 -10.43 24.82
CA GLY A 150 -17.73 -11.58 24.92
C GLY A 150 -17.88 -12.56 23.76
N ALA A 151 -16.79 -13.26 23.46
CA ALA A 151 -16.75 -14.33 22.47
C ALA A 151 -16.99 -15.67 23.17
N PHE A 152 -18.20 -16.21 23.04
CA PHE A 152 -18.53 -17.53 23.58
C PHE A 152 -19.37 -18.31 22.57
N ALA A 153 -19.24 -19.63 22.59
CA ALA A 153 -19.99 -20.51 21.70
C ALA A 153 -21.40 -20.73 22.25
N VAL A 154 -22.41 -20.56 21.40
CA VAL A 154 -23.81 -20.88 21.71
C VAL A 154 -24.24 -22.01 20.77
N PRO A 155 -24.16 -23.29 21.19
CA PRO A 155 -24.58 -24.42 20.37
C PRO A 155 -26.07 -24.38 20.04
N GLU A 156 -26.48 -25.10 19.00
CA GLU A 156 -27.89 -25.28 18.64
C GLU A 156 -28.71 -25.87 19.81
N GLY A 157 -29.94 -25.40 19.99
CA GLY A 157 -30.89 -25.88 21.00
C GLY A 157 -30.53 -25.54 22.46
N THR A 158 -29.57 -24.64 22.69
CA THR A 158 -29.15 -24.26 24.05
C THR A 158 -29.99 -23.13 24.65
N VAL A 159 -30.49 -22.20 23.84
CA VAL A 159 -31.28 -21.05 24.31
C VAL A 159 -32.74 -21.44 24.51
N THR A 160 -33.04 -22.00 25.68
CA THR A 160 -34.37 -22.57 25.98
C THR A 160 -35.10 -21.86 27.11
N ARG A 161 -34.41 -21.01 27.87
CA ARG A 161 -34.96 -20.38 29.07
C ARG A 161 -35.38 -18.95 28.81
N ILE A 162 -36.62 -18.63 29.15
CA ILE A 162 -37.11 -17.26 29.18
C ILE A 162 -36.80 -16.66 30.55
N VAL A 163 -36.21 -15.46 30.55
CA VAL A 163 -35.79 -14.74 31.78
C VAL A 163 -36.79 -13.64 32.11
N THR A 164 -37.32 -12.94 31.11
CA THR A 164 -38.35 -11.91 31.33
C THR A 164 -39.70 -12.54 31.67
N GLY A 165 -40.34 -12.05 32.74
CA GLY A 165 -41.64 -12.57 33.18
C GLY A 165 -42.73 -12.39 32.12
N VAL A 166 -43.49 -13.46 31.86
CA VAL A 166 -44.62 -13.47 30.92
C VAL A 166 -45.93 -13.34 31.74
N PRO A 167 -46.96 -12.61 31.25
CA PRO A 167 -48.24 -12.51 31.94
C PRO A 167 -48.87 -13.87 32.28
N ALA A 168 -49.56 -13.96 33.43
CA ALA A 168 -50.15 -15.21 33.91
C ALA A 168 -51.18 -15.77 32.90
N GLY A 169 -51.01 -17.03 32.48
CA GLY A 169 -51.88 -17.72 31.53
C GLY A 169 -51.32 -17.88 30.11
N ILE A 170 -50.12 -17.36 29.82
CA ILE A 170 -49.46 -17.48 28.52
C ILE A 170 -48.26 -18.44 28.63
N THR A 171 -48.28 -19.52 27.85
CA THR A 171 -47.12 -20.41 27.68
C THR A 171 -46.30 -19.93 26.50
N LEU A 172 -45.08 -19.47 26.76
CA LEU A 172 -44.10 -19.08 25.75
C LEU A 172 -42.88 -19.99 25.90
N SER A 173 -42.33 -20.46 24.79
CA SER A 173 -41.04 -21.16 24.74
C SER A 173 -40.14 -20.51 23.69
N CYS A 174 -38.83 -20.63 23.87
CA CYS A 174 -37.84 -20.17 22.89
C CYS A 174 -36.86 -21.31 22.57
N THR A 175 -36.38 -21.36 21.34
CA THR A 175 -35.30 -22.28 20.94
C THR A 175 -34.47 -21.68 19.81
N ASN A 176 -33.17 -21.96 19.77
CA ASN A 176 -32.31 -21.58 18.66
C ASN A 176 -32.10 -22.78 17.72
N LYS A 177 -32.55 -22.63 16.47
CA LYS A 177 -32.42 -23.66 15.41
C LYS A 177 -31.05 -23.62 14.72
N THR A 178 -30.27 -22.58 14.95
CA THR A 178 -28.90 -22.44 14.45
C THR A 178 -27.94 -22.11 15.59
N PRO A 179 -26.65 -22.49 15.48
CA PRO A 179 -25.62 -22.03 16.40
C PRO A 179 -25.51 -20.50 16.38
N GLY A 180 -25.28 -19.89 17.54
CA GLY A 180 -25.02 -18.46 17.63
C GLY A 180 -23.68 -18.08 16.99
N ILE A 181 -23.60 -16.82 16.55
CA ILE A 181 -22.39 -16.22 16.00
C ILE A 181 -21.61 -15.60 17.17
N PRO A 182 -20.42 -16.14 17.52
CA PRO A 182 -19.61 -15.59 18.60
C PRO A 182 -19.18 -14.16 18.29
N GLY A 183 -19.22 -13.29 19.30
CA GLY A 183 -18.67 -11.94 19.21
C GLY A 183 -17.15 -11.96 19.00
N SER A 184 -16.58 -10.83 18.58
CA SER A 184 -15.13 -10.68 18.53
C SER A 184 -14.53 -10.49 19.93
N GLY A 185 -13.33 -11.01 20.17
CA GLY A 185 -12.56 -10.67 21.37
C GLY A 185 -12.22 -9.18 21.41
N ALA A 186 -11.97 -8.65 22.62
CA ALA A 186 -11.46 -7.28 22.77
C ALA A 186 -10.07 -7.16 22.12
N GLU A 187 -9.83 -6.05 21.41
CA GLU A 187 -8.52 -5.75 20.82
C GLU A 187 -7.50 -5.49 21.95
N THR A 188 -6.31 -6.09 21.87
CA THR A 188 -5.24 -5.81 22.85
C THR A 188 -4.63 -4.42 22.62
N ILE A 189 -4.03 -3.83 23.66
CA ILE A 189 -3.36 -2.51 23.54
C ILE A 189 -2.25 -2.56 22.48
N ALA A 190 -1.51 -3.68 22.37
CA ALA A 190 -0.46 -3.83 21.36
C ALA A 190 -1.02 -3.84 19.93
N GLN A 191 -2.14 -4.54 19.68
CA GLN A 191 -2.82 -4.52 18.39
C GLN A 191 -3.36 -3.14 18.06
N TYR A 192 -3.92 -2.44 19.04
CA TYR A 192 -4.40 -1.07 18.87
C TYR A 192 -3.27 -0.10 18.51
N ARG A 193 -2.11 -0.20 19.18
CA ARG A 193 -0.92 0.60 18.85
C ARG A 193 -0.43 0.35 17.42
N ALA A 194 -0.36 -0.91 17.00
CA ALA A 194 0.02 -1.26 15.63
C ALA A 194 -0.93 -0.63 14.61
N ARG A 195 -2.25 -0.69 14.86
CA ARG A 195 -3.26 -0.08 13.99
C ARG A 195 -3.13 1.45 13.88
N VAL A 196 -2.87 2.14 14.99
CA VAL A 196 -2.66 3.60 15.00
C VAL A 196 -1.35 3.96 14.29
N TRP A 197 -0.30 3.16 14.49
CA TRP A 197 0.98 3.32 13.82
C TRP A 197 0.87 3.15 12.29
N ASP A 198 0.21 2.09 11.84
CA ASP A 198 0.00 1.78 10.43
C ASP A 198 -0.83 2.87 9.73
N ALA A 199 -1.76 3.52 10.45
CA ALA A 199 -2.52 4.65 9.92
C ALA A 199 -1.71 5.95 9.82
N GLY A 200 -0.69 6.13 10.68
CA GLY A 200 0.17 7.32 10.69
C GLY A 200 1.36 7.26 9.73
N ILE A 201 1.91 6.08 9.41
CA ILE A 201 3.05 5.93 8.47
C ILE A 201 2.82 6.64 7.11
N PRO A 202 1.64 6.50 6.45
CA PRO A 202 1.41 7.04 5.12
C PRO A 202 1.48 8.57 5.07
N THR A 203 1.15 9.26 6.17
CA THR A 203 1.11 10.72 6.23
C THR A 203 2.50 11.36 6.34
N VAL A 204 3.53 10.58 6.71
CA VAL A 204 4.90 11.08 6.95
C VAL A 204 5.70 11.24 5.63
N GLN A 205 5.40 10.45 4.60
CA GLN A 205 6.11 10.46 3.31
C GLN A 205 5.55 11.50 2.31
N GLY A 206 4.64 12.37 2.75
CA GLY A 206 3.99 13.39 1.91
C GLY A 206 3.01 12.81 0.89
N TYR A 207 2.71 13.62 -0.13
CA TYR A 207 1.69 13.36 -1.17
C TYR A 207 1.80 11.98 -1.85
N PRO A 208 2.99 11.49 -2.26
CA PRO A 208 3.09 10.22 -3.00
C PRO A 208 2.86 8.99 -2.13
N GLY A 209 3.28 9.02 -0.85
CA GLY A 209 3.11 7.91 0.07
C GLY A 209 1.63 7.68 0.41
N PHE A 210 0.92 8.77 0.71
CA PHE A 210 -0.49 8.73 1.06
C PHE A 210 -1.37 8.21 -0.09
N ILE A 211 -1.13 8.68 -1.32
CA ILE A 211 -1.86 8.20 -2.51
C ILE A 211 -1.61 6.71 -2.75
N ARG A 212 -0.36 6.23 -2.63
CA ARG A 212 -0.06 4.81 -2.80
C ARG A 212 -0.77 3.94 -1.77
N THR A 213 -0.83 4.37 -0.52
CA THR A 213 -1.56 3.64 0.53
C THR A 213 -3.07 3.64 0.28
N ALA A 214 -3.64 4.78 -0.09
CA ALA A 214 -5.07 4.88 -0.42
C ALA A 214 -5.43 3.98 -1.62
N LEU A 215 -4.60 3.97 -2.66
CA LEU A 215 -4.76 3.09 -3.80
C LEU A 215 -4.60 1.62 -3.42
N ALA A 216 -3.66 1.26 -2.54
CA ALA A 216 -3.46 -0.11 -2.08
C ALA A 216 -4.68 -0.71 -1.35
N ASN A 217 -5.53 0.14 -0.76
CA ASN A 217 -6.77 -0.27 -0.10
C ASN A 217 -7.93 -0.51 -1.11
N VAL A 218 -7.75 -0.16 -2.39
CA VAL A 218 -8.76 -0.42 -3.42
C VAL A 218 -8.76 -1.90 -3.78
N ALA A 219 -9.94 -2.53 -3.74
CA ALA A 219 -10.10 -3.94 -4.05
C ALA A 219 -9.59 -4.28 -5.46
N ASN A 220 -8.83 -5.39 -5.55
CA ASN A 220 -8.26 -5.94 -6.79
C ASN A 220 -7.26 -5.03 -7.53
N ILE A 221 -6.76 -3.96 -6.89
CA ILE A 221 -5.69 -3.17 -7.50
C ILE A 221 -4.41 -4.00 -7.64
N ASN A 222 -3.69 -3.82 -8.74
CA ASN A 222 -2.35 -4.36 -8.88
C ASN A 222 -1.34 -3.36 -8.32
N LEU A 223 -0.79 -3.66 -7.14
CA LEU A 223 0.20 -2.81 -6.47
C LEU A 223 1.45 -2.57 -7.32
N ARG A 224 1.82 -3.54 -8.18
CA ARG A 224 2.96 -3.41 -9.10
C ARG A 224 2.74 -2.29 -10.12
N LEU A 225 1.49 -2.05 -10.51
CA LEU A 225 1.12 -1.01 -11.47
C LEU A 225 0.88 0.35 -10.79
N THR A 226 1.00 0.40 -9.46
CA THR A 226 0.69 1.59 -8.67
C THR A 226 1.96 2.38 -8.41
N ALA A 227 2.04 3.60 -8.95
CA ALA A 227 3.14 4.51 -8.71
C ALA A 227 2.71 5.97 -8.86
N VAL A 228 3.45 6.86 -8.22
CA VAL A 228 3.21 8.31 -8.27
C VAL A 228 4.51 8.96 -8.70
N ILE A 229 4.48 9.60 -9.88
CA ILE A 229 5.65 10.22 -10.52
C ILE A 229 5.52 11.74 -10.39
N ALA A 230 6.59 12.38 -9.95
CA ALA A 230 6.72 13.84 -10.00
C ALA A 230 7.14 14.26 -11.41
N ASP A 231 6.43 15.21 -12.01
CA ASP A 231 6.81 15.78 -13.30
C ASP A 231 6.65 17.31 -13.26
N GLY A 232 7.78 17.97 -12.98
CA GLY A 232 7.83 19.39 -12.65
C GLY A 232 6.95 19.71 -11.44
N ASP A 233 6.07 20.69 -11.60
CA ASP A 233 5.11 21.10 -10.57
C ASP A 233 3.86 20.21 -10.49
N ARG A 234 3.76 19.15 -11.29
CA ARG A 234 2.58 18.29 -11.40
C ARG A 234 2.89 16.84 -11.02
N TRP A 235 1.83 16.08 -10.79
CA TRP A 235 1.90 14.66 -10.42
C TRP A 235 1.18 13.80 -11.45
N VAL A 236 1.84 12.71 -11.83
CA VAL A 236 1.25 11.66 -12.67
C VAL A 236 1.02 10.43 -11.80
N ILE A 237 -0.24 10.03 -11.67
CA ILE A 237 -0.63 8.85 -10.90
C ILE A 237 -0.83 7.69 -11.87
N MET A 238 -0.13 6.60 -11.60
CA MET A 238 -0.25 5.34 -12.32
C MET A 238 -0.97 4.32 -11.45
N CYS A 239 -2.00 3.68 -11.99
CA CYS A 239 -2.72 2.60 -11.32
C CYS A 239 -3.46 1.70 -12.31
N GLY A 240 -3.67 0.43 -11.96
CA GLY A 240 -4.39 -0.53 -12.79
C GLY A 240 -4.83 -1.78 -12.03
N GLY A 241 -5.76 -2.55 -12.62
CA GLY A 241 -6.29 -3.81 -12.08
C GLY A 241 -7.59 -3.68 -11.26
N GLY A 242 -7.82 -2.54 -10.60
CA GLY A 242 -9.02 -2.28 -9.81
C GLY A 242 -10.17 -1.62 -10.59
N ASN A 243 -11.29 -1.37 -9.90
CA ASN A 243 -12.40 -0.58 -10.43
C ASN A 243 -11.95 0.88 -10.62
N THR A 244 -12.13 1.43 -11.83
CA THR A 244 -11.70 2.78 -12.21
C THR A 244 -12.32 3.89 -11.36
N TYR A 245 -13.59 3.76 -10.96
CA TYR A 245 -14.25 4.72 -10.08
C TYR A 245 -13.73 4.66 -8.65
N ALA A 246 -13.46 3.46 -8.14
CA ALA A 246 -12.89 3.31 -6.80
C ALA A 246 -11.44 3.84 -6.75
N MET A 247 -10.64 3.60 -7.79
CA MET A 247 -9.31 4.21 -7.91
C MET A 247 -9.39 5.73 -7.99
N ALA A 248 -10.30 6.29 -8.78
CA ALA A 248 -10.50 7.74 -8.88
C ALA A 248 -10.96 8.36 -7.56
N ALA A 249 -11.85 7.70 -6.82
CA ALA A 249 -12.30 8.14 -5.50
C ALA A 249 -11.16 8.10 -4.47
N ALA A 250 -10.35 7.04 -4.47
CA ALA A 250 -9.18 6.93 -3.61
C ALA A 250 -8.16 8.03 -3.92
N ILE A 251 -7.93 8.35 -5.20
CA ILE A 251 -7.09 9.48 -5.61
C ILE A 251 -7.69 10.79 -5.14
N TYR A 252 -8.98 11.04 -5.35
CA TYR A 252 -9.65 12.26 -4.91
C TYR A 252 -9.51 12.50 -3.40
N GLN A 253 -9.70 11.46 -2.59
CA GLN A 253 -9.61 11.55 -1.13
C GLN A 253 -8.17 11.67 -0.61
N SER A 254 -7.17 11.25 -1.39
CA SER A 254 -5.76 11.27 -0.97
C SER A 254 -4.93 12.37 -1.62
N ALA A 255 -5.40 12.91 -2.73
CA ALA A 255 -4.79 14.04 -3.40
C ALA A 255 -5.04 15.33 -2.60
N GLY A 256 -4.06 15.77 -1.82
CA GLY A 256 -4.05 17.11 -1.22
C GLY A 256 -4.24 18.30 -2.20
N ASP A 257 -3.98 18.15 -3.50
CA ASP A 257 -4.27 19.16 -4.53
C ASP A 257 -4.52 18.50 -5.90
N ILE A 258 -5.80 18.39 -6.26
CA ILE A 258 -6.24 17.78 -7.51
C ILE A 258 -5.86 18.60 -8.76
N SER A 259 -5.59 19.91 -8.63
CA SER A 259 -5.23 20.77 -9.78
C SER A 259 -3.85 20.44 -10.35
N ARG A 260 -3.00 19.82 -9.53
CA ARG A 260 -1.65 19.39 -9.89
C ARG A 260 -1.64 18.00 -10.52
N LEU A 261 -2.77 17.30 -10.55
CA LEU A 261 -2.87 16.00 -11.20
C LEU A 261 -2.94 16.14 -12.71
N ARG A 262 -2.18 15.31 -13.42
CA ARG A 262 -2.27 15.22 -14.87
C ARG A 262 -2.04 13.81 -15.39
N GLY A 263 -2.46 13.57 -16.62
CA GLY A 263 -2.07 12.38 -17.37
C GLY A 263 -0.65 12.49 -17.93
N CYS A 264 -0.18 11.40 -18.55
CA CYS A 264 1.07 11.43 -19.30
C CYS A 264 0.87 12.10 -20.67
N VAL A 265 1.94 12.68 -21.20
CA VAL A 265 1.94 13.35 -22.51
C VAL A 265 2.59 12.40 -23.52
N LEU A 266 1.94 12.22 -24.66
CA LEU A 266 2.49 11.44 -25.78
C LEU A 266 3.16 12.43 -26.73
N GLU A 267 4.47 12.61 -26.56
CA GLU A 267 5.26 13.58 -27.34
C GLU A 267 5.78 12.95 -28.62
N VAL A 268 5.90 13.78 -29.65
CA VAL A 268 6.48 13.41 -30.93
C VAL A 268 7.99 13.64 -30.88
N THR A 269 8.76 12.61 -31.24
CA THR A 269 10.23 12.66 -31.32
C THR A 269 10.73 12.76 -32.77
N GLY A 270 9.84 12.59 -33.74
CA GLY A 270 10.14 12.84 -35.15
C GLY A 270 8.95 12.62 -36.06
N ILE A 271 8.94 13.33 -37.19
CA ILE A 271 7.98 13.13 -38.28
C ILE A 271 8.74 13.09 -39.60
N THR A 272 8.50 12.06 -40.41
CA THR A 272 9.11 11.97 -41.74
C THR A 272 8.36 12.83 -42.76
N SER A 273 9.10 13.49 -43.66
CA SER A 273 8.56 14.21 -44.82
C SER A 273 8.41 13.24 -46.00
N ALA A 274 7.42 12.36 -45.95
CA ALA A 274 7.22 11.27 -46.91
C ALA A 274 5.73 11.04 -47.23
N SER A 275 5.45 10.20 -48.22
CA SER A 275 4.08 9.76 -48.53
C SER A 275 4.01 8.22 -48.41
N PRO A 276 3.47 7.67 -47.31
CA PRO A 276 2.86 8.37 -46.18
C PRO A 276 3.86 8.83 -45.11
N GLY A 277 3.55 9.92 -44.41
CA GLY A 277 4.35 10.42 -43.28
C GLY A 277 4.30 9.47 -42.08
N VAL A 278 5.43 9.30 -41.41
CA VAL A 278 5.60 8.43 -40.23
C VAL A 278 5.94 9.30 -39.03
N VAL A 279 5.19 9.13 -37.95
CA VAL A 279 5.40 9.79 -36.65
C VAL A 279 6.05 8.80 -35.70
N THR A 280 7.08 9.26 -34.99
CA THR A 280 7.75 8.54 -33.90
C THR A 280 7.43 9.22 -32.58
N THR A 281 7.15 8.44 -31.51
CA THR A 281 6.76 8.95 -30.19
C THR A 281 7.80 8.66 -29.11
N ASN A 282 7.83 9.48 -28.05
CA ASN A 282 8.76 9.33 -26.92
C ASN A 282 8.46 8.10 -26.06
N ILE A 283 7.19 7.76 -25.91
CA ILE A 283 6.70 6.60 -25.15
C ILE A 283 5.90 5.68 -26.08
N THR A 284 5.57 4.46 -25.64
CA THR A 284 4.70 3.56 -26.44
C THR A 284 3.37 4.28 -26.73
N HIS A 285 2.61 4.02 -27.79
CA HIS A 285 1.36 4.79 -28.00
C HIS A 285 0.09 3.98 -27.73
N GLY A 286 0.16 2.64 -27.79
CA GLY A 286 -0.97 1.74 -27.49
C GLY A 286 -2.10 1.77 -28.53
N PHE A 287 -1.92 2.49 -29.64
CA PHE A 287 -2.89 2.57 -30.73
C PHE A 287 -3.01 1.26 -31.53
N SER A 288 -4.10 1.14 -32.27
CA SER A 288 -4.37 0.09 -33.26
C SER A 288 -4.70 0.72 -34.62
N ASP A 289 -4.59 -0.08 -35.68
CA ASP A 289 -4.85 0.38 -37.05
C ASP A 289 -6.25 0.99 -37.20
N GLY A 290 -6.30 2.08 -37.96
CA GLY A 290 -7.53 2.78 -38.28
C GLY A 290 -8.05 3.75 -37.21
N GLN A 291 -7.32 3.93 -36.10
CA GLN A 291 -7.65 4.96 -35.10
C GLN A 291 -7.33 6.37 -35.62
N THR A 292 -8.01 7.38 -35.06
CA THR A 292 -7.80 8.77 -35.41
C THR A 292 -6.93 9.45 -34.37
N VAL A 293 -5.85 10.10 -34.82
CA VAL A 293 -4.96 10.90 -33.98
C VAL A 293 -4.95 12.35 -34.47
N ILE A 294 -4.73 13.27 -33.55
CA ILE A 294 -4.56 14.69 -33.82
C ILE A 294 -3.19 15.08 -33.26
N LEU A 295 -2.37 15.68 -34.12
CA LEU A 295 -1.09 16.27 -33.74
C LEU A 295 -1.32 17.73 -33.34
N LYS A 296 -0.73 18.17 -32.23
CA LYS A 296 -0.78 19.56 -31.77
C LYS A 296 0.63 20.08 -31.53
N SER A 297 0.84 21.38 -31.75
CA SER A 297 2.10 22.06 -31.42
C SER A 297 3.34 21.45 -32.09
N VAL A 298 3.20 20.92 -33.30
CA VAL A 298 4.33 20.48 -34.12
C VAL A 298 5.02 21.70 -34.72
N GLU A 299 6.33 21.78 -34.60
CA GLU A 299 7.16 22.85 -35.15
C GLU A 299 7.88 22.38 -36.43
N GLY A 300 8.09 23.32 -37.36
CA GLY A 300 8.79 23.07 -38.63
C GLY A 300 7.94 22.44 -39.74
N MET A 301 6.77 21.88 -39.41
CA MET A 301 5.81 21.35 -40.38
C MET A 301 4.49 22.13 -40.38
N THR A 302 4.01 22.50 -41.57
CA THR A 302 2.74 23.20 -41.79
C THR A 302 1.66 22.25 -42.29
N GLY A 303 0.40 22.55 -41.98
CA GLY A 303 -0.73 21.77 -42.49
C GLY A 303 -0.95 20.41 -41.81
N ILE A 304 -0.28 20.12 -40.69
CA ILE A 304 -0.50 18.90 -39.90
C ILE A 304 -1.10 19.15 -38.51
N ASN A 305 -0.92 20.35 -37.96
CA ASN A 305 -1.43 20.69 -36.63
C ASN A 305 -2.95 20.81 -36.62
N GLY A 306 -3.60 20.13 -35.66
CA GLY A 306 -5.05 20.18 -35.45
C GLY A 306 -5.88 19.34 -36.42
N ILE A 307 -5.25 18.62 -37.34
CA ILE A 307 -5.96 17.79 -38.33
C ILE A 307 -6.10 16.35 -37.81
N PRO A 308 -7.30 15.75 -37.89
CA PRO A 308 -7.49 14.33 -37.59
C PRO A 308 -6.92 13.45 -38.71
N PHE A 309 -5.94 12.61 -38.39
CA PHE A 309 -5.36 11.62 -39.29
C PHE A 309 -5.75 10.21 -38.87
N LYS A 310 -6.11 9.36 -39.85
CA LYS A 310 -6.35 7.94 -39.62
C LYS A 310 -5.04 7.18 -39.75
N ILE A 311 -4.61 6.50 -38.69
CA ILE A 311 -3.27 5.93 -38.61
C ILE A 311 -3.19 4.46 -38.99
N SER A 312 -2.01 4.04 -39.43
CA SER A 312 -1.59 2.63 -39.51
C SER A 312 -0.37 2.45 -38.62
N VAL A 313 -0.45 1.55 -37.64
CA VAL A 313 0.61 1.31 -36.65
C VAL A 313 1.74 0.52 -37.30
N LEU A 314 2.98 0.99 -37.13
CA LEU A 314 4.17 0.34 -37.67
C LEU A 314 4.95 -0.39 -36.57
N SER A 315 5.07 0.25 -35.41
CA SER A 315 5.71 -0.30 -34.22
C SER A 315 5.05 0.28 -32.97
N PRO A 316 5.36 -0.21 -31.76
CA PRO A 316 4.84 0.39 -30.52
C PRO A 316 5.19 1.88 -30.31
N HIS A 317 6.18 2.39 -31.04
CA HIS A 317 6.68 3.77 -30.96
C HIS A 317 6.53 4.54 -32.27
N SER A 318 5.89 3.96 -33.28
CA SER A 318 5.72 4.63 -34.58
C SER A 318 4.46 4.22 -35.32
N PHE A 319 3.84 5.20 -35.96
CA PHE A 319 2.66 5.00 -36.79
C PHE A 319 2.70 5.91 -38.01
N SER A 320 2.07 5.47 -39.09
CA SER A 320 1.89 6.25 -40.32
C SER A 320 0.60 7.05 -40.26
N LEU A 321 0.63 8.30 -40.75
CA LEU A 321 -0.54 9.17 -40.87
C LEU A 321 -1.41 8.86 -42.10
N ASN A 322 -0.98 7.92 -42.96
CA ASN A 322 -1.62 7.60 -44.24
C ASN A 322 -1.91 8.85 -45.12
N SER A 323 -1.10 9.90 -44.94
CA SER A 323 -1.20 11.17 -45.65
C SER A 323 0.18 11.58 -46.15
N ASP A 324 0.21 12.32 -47.26
CA ASP A 324 1.43 12.89 -47.80
C ASP A 324 1.88 14.08 -46.92
N THR A 325 3.07 13.97 -46.32
CA THR A 325 3.71 15.04 -45.55
C THR A 325 4.93 15.62 -46.26
N SER A 326 5.20 15.23 -47.52
CA SER A 326 6.36 15.71 -48.28
C SER A 326 6.35 17.22 -48.52
N GLY A 327 5.16 17.82 -48.69
CA GLY A 327 4.97 19.27 -48.83
C GLY A 327 4.87 20.04 -47.52
N ALA A 328 4.89 19.37 -46.36
CA ALA A 328 4.64 19.99 -45.07
C ALA A 328 5.86 20.74 -44.50
N GLY A 329 7.07 20.47 -44.99
CA GLY A 329 8.33 20.96 -44.43
C GLY A 329 9.08 19.89 -43.62
N THR A 330 10.08 20.30 -42.85
CA THR A 330 10.90 19.40 -42.01
C THR A 330 10.57 19.64 -40.55
N TRP A 331 10.31 18.57 -39.80
CA TRP A 331 10.06 18.66 -38.37
C TRP A 331 11.29 19.22 -37.63
N THR A 332 11.10 20.26 -36.82
CA THR A 332 12.17 20.91 -36.04
C THR A 332 12.04 20.70 -34.53
N GLY A 333 10.90 20.19 -34.07
CA GLY A 333 10.63 20.00 -32.64
C GLY A 333 9.13 19.98 -32.31
N GLY A 334 8.83 19.72 -31.04
CA GLY A 334 7.47 19.73 -30.51
C GLY A 334 6.57 18.63 -31.08
N GLY A 335 5.29 18.72 -30.74
CA GLY A 335 4.28 17.76 -31.13
C GLY A 335 3.73 16.97 -29.94
N GLU A 336 2.42 17.05 -29.73
CA GLU A 336 1.66 16.20 -28.82
C GLU A 336 0.61 15.43 -29.63
N VAL A 337 0.52 14.12 -29.38
CA VAL A 337 -0.49 13.25 -29.99
C VAL A 337 -1.70 13.12 -29.06
N THR A 338 -2.89 13.48 -29.56
CA THR A 338 -4.17 13.33 -28.85
C THR A 338 -5.12 12.44 -29.67
N PRO A 339 -5.89 11.51 -29.07
CA PRO A 339 -5.99 11.20 -27.64
C PRO A 339 -4.85 10.29 -27.15
N ASN A 340 -4.48 10.43 -25.88
CA ASN A 340 -3.61 9.44 -25.23
C ASN A 340 -4.47 8.35 -24.58
N LEU A 341 -4.42 7.14 -25.14
CA LEU A 341 -5.23 5.99 -24.68
C LEU A 341 -4.90 5.54 -23.25
N ARG A 342 -3.72 5.89 -22.72
CA ARG A 342 -3.36 5.56 -21.34
C ARG A 342 -4.06 6.45 -20.33
N ASN A 343 -4.38 7.68 -20.71
CA ASN A 343 -4.96 8.66 -19.81
C ASN A 343 -6.43 8.34 -19.60
N GLN A 344 -6.77 7.94 -18.39
CA GLN A 344 -8.14 7.83 -17.93
C GLN A 344 -8.53 9.10 -17.20
N ARG A 345 -9.77 9.51 -17.42
CA ARG A 345 -10.37 10.70 -16.80
C ARG A 345 -11.70 10.27 -16.24
N VAL A 346 -11.79 10.19 -14.91
CA VAL A 346 -13.01 9.77 -14.22
C VAL A 346 -13.59 10.96 -13.48
N THR A 347 -14.90 11.14 -13.58
CA THR A 347 -15.61 12.20 -12.87
C THR A 347 -16.03 11.68 -11.50
N VAL A 348 -15.61 12.38 -10.45
CA VAL A 348 -16.02 12.15 -9.06
C VAL A 348 -16.98 13.28 -8.69
N THR A 349 -18.15 12.94 -8.16
CA THR A 349 -19.13 13.92 -7.69
C THR A 349 -18.99 14.09 -6.20
N ASP A 350 -18.80 15.32 -5.75
CA ASP A 350 -18.81 15.69 -4.35
C ASP A 350 -19.70 16.92 -4.20
N TRP A 351 -20.94 16.68 -3.77
CA TRP A 351 -22.02 17.66 -3.86
C TRP A 351 -21.62 19.00 -3.22
N PRO A 352 -21.77 20.14 -3.91
CA PRO A 352 -22.52 20.35 -5.17
C PRO A 352 -21.69 20.19 -6.46
N ASP A 353 -20.38 19.95 -6.37
CA ASP A 353 -19.45 20.03 -7.49
C ASP A 353 -19.07 18.66 -8.07
N THR A 354 -18.46 18.69 -9.25
CA THR A 354 -17.90 17.51 -9.91
C THR A 354 -16.45 17.76 -10.30
N TYR A 355 -15.58 16.82 -9.93
CA TYR A 355 -14.15 16.89 -10.17
C TYR A 355 -13.71 15.83 -11.16
N LEU A 356 -12.83 16.19 -12.09
CA LEU A 356 -12.28 15.27 -13.07
C LEU A 356 -10.88 14.83 -12.61
N ILE A 357 -10.74 13.54 -12.32
CA ILE A 357 -9.52 12.94 -11.80
C ILE A 357 -8.78 12.25 -12.94
N PRO A 358 -7.60 12.78 -13.37
CA PRO A 358 -6.77 12.13 -14.37
C PRO A 358 -5.82 11.12 -13.70
N PHE A 359 -5.74 9.92 -14.27
CA PHE A 359 -4.71 8.93 -13.94
C PHE A 359 -4.31 8.14 -15.19
N VAL A 360 -3.17 7.46 -15.11
CA VAL A 360 -2.58 6.73 -16.22
C VAL A 360 -2.72 5.24 -15.95
N ILE A 361 -3.23 4.49 -16.92
CA ILE A 361 -3.13 3.03 -16.91
C ILE A 361 -1.80 2.65 -17.57
N PRO A 362 -0.86 2.03 -16.83
CA PRO A 362 0.42 1.61 -17.40
C PRO A 362 0.24 0.56 -18.48
N LEU A 363 0.99 0.69 -19.59
CA LEU A 363 1.01 -0.33 -20.64
C LEU A 363 2.06 -1.40 -20.35
N GLN A 364 1.86 -2.58 -20.92
CA GLN A 364 2.83 -3.67 -20.82
C GLN A 364 3.98 -3.47 -21.83
N GLN A 365 5.20 -3.72 -21.38
CA GLN A 365 6.38 -3.88 -22.23
C GLN A 365 6.85 -5.32 -22.16
N SER A 366 6.72 -6.05 -23.27
CA SER A 366 7.12 -7.44 -23.34
C SER A 366 8.65 -7.54 -23.42
N VAL A 367 9.24 -8.22 -22.46
CA VAL A 367 10.69 -8.46 -22.38
C VAL A 367 10.98 -9.91 -22.76
N LYS A 368 12.01 -10.14 -23.58
CA LYS A 368 12.65 -11.46 -23.69
C LYS A 368 14.13 -11.34 -23.35
N ILE A 369 14.65 -12.30 -22.60
CA ILE A 369 16.04 -12.35 -22.18
C ILE A 369 16.74 -13.54 -22.83
N PHE A 370 17.89 -13.25 -23.41
CA PHE A 370 18.79 -14.21 -24.03
C PHE A 370 20.08 -14.23 -23.20
N PHE A 371 20.36 -15.37 -22.57
CA PHE A 371 21.61 -15.61 -21.88
C PHE A 371 22.55 -16.39 -22.79
N LYS A 372 23.78 -15.90 -22.94
CA LYS A 372 24.88 -16.63 -23.56
C LYS A 372 25.93 -16.87 -22.49
N TRP A 373 26.15 -18.14 -22.15
CA TRP A 373 27.04 -18.55 -21.06
C TRP A 373 28.17 -19.43 -21.59
N ARG A 374 29.36 -19.31 -20.98
CA ARG A 374 30.54 -20.13 -21.30
C ARG A 374 31.12 -20.76 -20.03
N PRO A 375 31.17 -22.09 -19.91
CA PRO A 375 31.87 -22.76 -18.83
C PRO A 375 33.38 -22.91 -19.11
N ASP A 376 34.20 -22.95 -18.06
CA ASP A 376 35.62 -23.32 -18.09
C ASP A 376 35.75 -24.82 -17.79
N GLY A 377 35.75 -25.67 -18.84
CA GLY A 377 35.89 -27.13 -18.74
C GLY A 377 34.96 -27.93 -19.65
N VAL A 378 34.99 -29.26 -19.52
CA VAL A 378 34.08 -30.17 -20.26
C VAL A 378 32.66 -29.96 -19.74
N ASN A 379 31.80 -29.40 -20.57
CA ASN A 379 30.42 -29.13 -20.21
C ASN A 379 29.60 -30.44 -20.13
N TYR A 380 29.18 -30.82 -18.92
CA TYR A 380 28.30 -31.98 -18.70
C TYR A 380 26.80 -31.60 -18.72
N LEU A 381 26.47 -30.32 -18.87
CA LEU A 381 25.12 -29.79 -18.79
C LEU A 381 24.66 -29.23 -20.14
N THR A 382 23.47 -29.64 -20.58
CA THR A 382 22.87 -29.05 -21.79
C THR A 382 22.33 -27.65 -21.49
N ALA A 383 22.31 -26.76 -22.49
CA ALA A 383 21.68 -25.45 -22.36
C ALA A 383 20.21 -25.52 -21.91
N GLN A 384 19.52 -26.63 -22.20
CA GLN A 384 18.15 -26.89 -21.77
C GLN A 384 18.04 -27.21 -20.27
N SER A 385 19.01 -27.94 -19.70
CA SER A 385 19.12 -28.19 -18.25
C SER A 385 19.40 -26.90 -17.47
N VAL A 386 20.16 -25.97 -18.05
CA VAL A 386 20.41 -24.66 -17.43
C VAL A 386 19.17 -23.77 -17.54
N ASN A 387 18.50 -23.75 -18.69
CA ASN A 387 17.29 -22.95 -18.89
C ASN A 387 16.14 -23.34 -17.95
N SER A 388 15.99 -24.63 -17.63
CA SER A 388 14.93 -25.09 -16.71
C SER A 388 15.09 -24.60 -15.27
N VAL A 389 16.33 -24.30 -14.84
CA VAL A 389 16.61 -23.80 -13.48
C VAL A 389 16.62 -22.26 -13.43
N VAL A 390 17.05 -21.61 -14.50
CA VAL A 390 17.20 -20.13 -14.58
C VAL A 390 15.89 -19.42 -14.93
N SER A 391 15.04 -20.02 -15.78
CA SER A 391 13.85 -19.37 -16.33
C SER A 391 12.88 -18.89 -15.23
N ALA A 392 12.50 -19.75 -14.29
CA ALA A 392 11.52 -19.39 -13.27
C ALA A 392 11.97 -18.24 -12.33
N PRO A 393 13.19 -18.23 -11.77
CA PRO A 393 13.69 -17.11 -10.95
C PRO A 393 13.76 -15.78 -11.71
N VAL A 394 14.23 -15.79 -12.97
CA VAL A 394 14.33 -14.57 -13.79
C VAL A 394 12.95 -14.03 -14.14
N ILE A 395 12.02 -14.92 -14.51
CA ILE A 395 10.62 -14.56 -14.78
C ILE A 395 9.96 -13.95 -13.54
N ALA A 396 10.18 -14.56 -12.37
CA ALA A 396 9.64 -14.06 -11.10
C ALA A 396 10.17 -12.66 -10.79
N TYR A 397 11.48 -12.41 -10.95
CA TYR A 397 12.06 -11.10 -10.72
C TYR A 397 11.44 -10.01 -11.59
N ILE A 398 11.40 -10.21 -12.92
CA ILE A 398 10.90 -9.20 -13.85
C ILE A 398 9.41 -8.93 -13.62
N ASN A 399 8.62 -9.99 -13.38
CA ASN A 399 7.20 -9.84 -13.10
C ASN A 399 6.90 -9.28 -11.68
N GLN A 400 7.91 -9.02 -10.84
CA GLN A 400 7.73 -8.33 -9.56
C GLN A 400 8.22 -6.87 -9.58
N LEU A 401 8.74 -6.38 -10.71
CA LEU A 401 9.17 -4.99 -10.83
C LEU A 401 7.98 -4.03 -10.92
N TYR A 402 7.98 -3.01 -10.07
CA TYR A 402 7.01 -1.90 -10.11
C TYR A 402 7.08 -1.14 -11.44
N ALA A 403 5.95 -0.61 -11.89
CA ALA A 403 5.84 0.22 -13.09
C ALA A 403 6.79 1.44 -13.01
N GLY A 404 7.44 1.75 -14.13
CA GLY A 404 8.44 2.82 -14.24
C GLY A 404 9.82 2.49 -13.66
N LYS A 405 10.03 1.33 -13.02
CA LYS A 405 11.35 0.94 -12.51
C LYS A 405 12.24 0.43 -13.66
N PRO A 406 13.48 0.94 -13.83
CA PRO A 406 14.39 0.42 -14.85
C PRO A 406 14.80 -1.03 -14.55
N LEU A 407 15.10 -1.78 -15.60
CA LEU A 407 15.60 -3.14 -15.48
C LEU A 407 17.11 -3.11 -15.22
N ASN A 408 17.55 -3.71 -14.12
CA ASN A 408 18.96 -3.79 -13.76
C ASN A 408 19.56 -5.13 -14.20
N LEU A 409 20.52 -5.10 -15.14
CA LEU A 409 21.13 -6.30 -15.69
C LEU A 409 22.05 -7.00 -14.67
N ASN A 410 22.61 -6.28 -13.70
CA ASN A 410 23.44 -6.90 -12.66
C ASN A 410 22.60 -7.79 -11.75
N THR A 411 21.41 -7.33 -11.35
CA THR A 411 20.48 -8.19 -10.60
C THR A 411 20.06 -9.42 -11.40
N VAL A 412 19.85 -9.28 -12.72
CA VAL A 412 19.53 -10.41 -13.60
C VAL A 412 20.70 -11.41 -13.68
N LYS A 413 21.95 -10.93 -13.78
CA LYS A 413 23.16 -11.76 -13.73
C LYS A 413 23.30 -12.48 -12.37
N ASP A 414 23.07 -11.78 -11.26
CA ASP A 414 23.14 -12.35 -9.91
C ASP A 414 22.10 -13.46 -9.71
N ILE A 415 20.88 -13.25 -10.21
CA ILE A 415 19.82 -14.27 -10.18
C ILE A 415 20.22 -15.50 -11.01
N PHE A 416 20.84 -15.28 -12.18
CA PHE A 416 21.34 -16.36 -13.03
C PHE A 416 22.41 -17.19 -12.29
N LEU A 417 23.42 -16.54 -11.70
CA LEU A 417 24.49 -17.19 -10.95
C LEU A 417 23.94 -17.94 -9.73
N SER A 418 23.03 -17.31 -8.98
CA SER A 418 22.38 -17.92 -7.82
C SER A 418 21.58 -19.17 -8.20
N ALA A 419 20.80 -19.13 -9.28
CA ALA A 419 20.04 -20.27 -9.75
C ALA A 419 20.93 -21.46 -10.15
N ILE A 420 22.07 -21.18 -10.82
CA ILE A 420 23.01 -22.20 -11.30
C ILE A 420 23.86 -22.81 -10.18
N SER A 421 24.06 -22.11 -9.06
CA SER A 421 24.85 -22.63 -7.93
C SER A 421 24.38 -24.00 -7.41
N SER A 422 23.11 -24.37 -7.66
CA SER A 422 22.52 -25.67 -7.31
C SER A 422 23.01 -26.84 -8.18
N ILE A 423 23.52 -26.56 -9.39
CA ILE A 423 23.87 -27.56 -10.41
C ILE A 423 25.32 -27.45 -10.89
N LEU A 424 25.97 -26.29 -10.77
CA LEU A 424 27.35 -26.04 -11.19
C LEU A 424 28.00 -25.01 -10.25
N ASN A 425 29.28 -25.19 -9.93
CA ASN A 425 30.03 -24.15 -9.21
C ASN A 425 30.11 -22.87 -10.07
N GLN A 426 29.72 -21.75 -9.50
CA GLN A 426 29.73 -20.43 -10.13
C GLN A 426 31.12 -20.02 -10.67
N ASP A 427 32.20 -20.49 -10.04
CA ASP A 427 33.59 -20.18 -10.45
C ASP A 427 33.96 -20.77 -11.82
N LEU A 428 33.18 -21.74 -12.30
CA LEU A 428 33.37 -22.37 -13.60
C LEU A 428 32.74 -21.57 -14.74
N ILE A 429 32.08 -20.44 -14.50
CA ILE A 429 31.48 -19.61 -15.56
C ILE A 429 32.50 -18.55 -15.99
N SER A 430 33.09 -18.71 -17.18
CA SER A 430 34.13 -17.83 -17.71
C SER A 430 33.58 -16.57 -18.39
N ALA A 431 32.35 -16.62 -18.92
CA ALA A 431 31.66 -15.45 -19.47
C ALA A 431 30.13 -15.60 -19.40
N LEU A 432 29.44 -14.49 -19.11
CA LEU A 432 27.98 -14.39 -19.13
C LEU A 432 27.54 -13.11 -19.84
N ASP A 433 27.05 -13.27 -21.07
CA ASP A 433 26.47 -12.19 -21.85
C ASP A 433 24.94 -12.23 -21.74
N VAL A 434 24.33 -11.09 -21.44
CA VAL A 434 22.87 -10.94 -21.32
C VAL A 434 22.39 -9.99 -22.41
N THR A 435 21.57 -10.49 -23.33
CA THR A 435 20.90 -9.67 -24.34
C THR A 435 19.42 -9.59 -24.01
N VAL A 436 18.90 -8.36 -23.94
CA VAL A 436 17.48 -8.11 -23.63
C VAL A 436 16.80 -7.52 -24.85
N THR A 437 15.63 -8.04 -25.17
CA THR A 437 14.73 -7.46 -26.17
C THR A 437 13.51 -6.88 -25.48
N VAL A 438 13.16 -5.64 -25.82
CA VAL A 438 11.96 -4.95 -25.35
C VAL A 438 11.04 -4.78 -26.54
N ASN A 439 9.81 -5.30 -26.44
CA ASN A 439 8.82 -5.32 -27.52
C ASN A 439 9.37 -5.85 -28.86
N GLY A 440 10.27 -6.83 -28.80
CA GLY A 440 10.90 -7.45 -29.98
C GLY A 440 12.14 -6.72 -30.53
N VAL A 441 12.52 -5.58 -29.95
CA VAL A 441 13.72 -4.82 -30.34
C VAL A 441 14.85 -5.05 -29.34
N ILE A 442 16.04 -5.40 -29.84
CA ILE A 442 17.24 -5.52 -28.99
C ILE A 442 17.54 -4.16 -28.39
N THR A 443 17.49 -4.06 -27.06
CA THR A 443 17.72 -2.81 -26.34
C THR A 443 19.01 -2.92 -25.56
N ALA A 444 19.99 -2.11 -25.94
CA ALA A 444 21.27 -2.05 -25.24
C ALA A 444 21.10 -1.32 -23.88
N PRO A 445 21.92 -1.68 -22.87
CA PRO A 445 21.98 -0.92 -21.64
C PRO A 445 22.47 0.52 -21.90
N GLN A 446 22.10 1.43 -21.01
CA GLN A 446 22.51 2.83 -21.10
C GLN A 446 24.04 2.97 -21.05
N ALA A 447 24.61 3.91 -21.79
CA ALA A 447 26.06 4.09 -21.85
C ALA A 447 26.68 4.26 -20.44
N GLY A 448 27.60 3.36 -20.08
CA GLY A 448 28.28 3.37 -18.78
C GLY A 448 27.47 2.83 -17.60
N MET A 449 26.25 2.30 -17.83
CA MET A 449 25.38 1.75 -16.79
C MET A 449 24.79 0.40 -17.22
N ASP A 450 24.74 -0.60 -16.34
CA ASP A 450 24.07 -1.89 -16.62
C ASP A 450 22.54 -1.83 -16.46
N ILE A 451 21.91 -0.71 -16.84
CA ILE A 451 20.46 -0.50 -16.72
C ILE A 451 19.81 -0.31 -18.07
N ILE A 452 18.62 -0.89 -18.24
CA ILE A 452 17.73 -0.64 -19.37
C ILE A 452 16.57 0.20 -18.86
N THR A 453 16.54 1.45 -19.30
CA THR A 453 15.43 2.39 -19.09
C THR A 453 14.34 2.11 -20.13
N GLY A 454 13.21 1.60 -19.64
CA GLY A 454 12.00 1.41 -20.46
C GLY A 454 11.18 2.68 -20.57
N ASP A 455 9.92 2.53 -20.98
CA ASP A 455 8.97 3.63 -20.92
C ASP A 455 8.64 3.92 -19.44
N PRO A 456 8.84 5.16 -18.95
CA PRO A 456 8.60 5.52 -17.55
C PRO A 456 7.16 5.31 -17.10
N TYR A 457 6.20 5.26 -18.03
CA TYR A 457 4.78 5.06 -17.75
C TYR A 457 4.29 3.64 -18.06
N SER A 458 5.20 2.68 -18.19
CA SER A 458 4.88 1.27 -18.50
C SER A 458 5.47 0.31 -17.46
N TYR A 459 5.08 -0.96 -17.56
CA TYR A 459 5.61 -2.03 -16.71
C TYR A 459 6.22 -3.15 -17.53
N TRP A 460 7.23 -3.79 -16.96
CA TRP A 460 7.87 -4.96 -17.57
C TRP A 460 7.00 -6.20 -17.43
N TYR A 461 6.90 -6.96 -18.51
CA TYR A 461 6.25 -8.26 -18.53
C TYR A 461 7.11 -9.26 -19.29
N ILE A 462 7.30 -10.44 -18.71
CA ILE A 462 7.96 -11.56 -19.39
C ILE A 462 7.03 -12.76 -19.38
N ALA A 463 6.85 -13.36 -20.55
CA ALA A 463 6.08 -14.58 -20.73
C ALA A 463 6.84 -15.80 -20.17
N ALA A 464 6.14 -16.91 -19.95
CA ALA A 464 6.72 -18.12 -19.39
C ALA A 464 7.86 -18.72 -20.26
N ASP A 465 7.84 -18.44 -21.56
CA ASP A 465 8.83 -18.82 -22.58
C ASP A 465 9.81 -17.68 -22.92
N GLY A 466 9.79 -16.59 -22.17
CA GLY A 466 10.55 -15.37 -22.47
C GLY A 466 12.05 -15.45 -22.14
N VAL A 467 12.51 -16.54 -21.52
CA VAL A 467 13.92 -16.76 -21.17
C VAL A 467 14.50 -17.86 -22.05
N THR A 468 15.62 -17.56 -22.70
CA THR A 468 16.37 -18.52 -23.48
C THR A 468 17.83 -18.51 -23.06
N VAL A 469 18.42 -19.70 -22.95
CA VAL A 469 19.82 -19.89 -22.62
C VAL A 469 20.49 -20.64 -23.77
N THR A 470 21.60 -20.11 -24.25
CA THR A 470 22.43 -20.73 -25.28
C THR A 470 23.87 -20.84 -24.81
N GLU A 471 24.52 -21.95 -25.13
CA GLU A 471 25.96 -22.13 -24.90
C GLU A 471 26.75 -21.30 -25.92
N GLY A 472 27.81 -20.64 -25.45
CA GLY A 472 28.43 -19.52 -26.15
C GLY A 472 29.79 -19.73 -26.80
#